data_AF-A0A6A5WBU9-F1
#
_entry.id   AF-A0A6A5WBU9-F1
#
_cell.length_a   1.000
_cell.length_b   1.000
_cell.length_c   1.000
_cell.angle_alpha   90.00
_cell.angle_beta   90.00
_cell.angle_gamma   90.00
#
_symmetry.space_group_name_H-M   'P 1'
#
loop_
_entity.id
_entity.type
_entity.pdbx_description
1 polymer ?
#
loop_
_entity_poly.entity_id
_entity_poly.type
_entity_poly.pdbx_seq_one_letter_code
_entity_poly.pdbx_strand_id
1 'polypeptide(L)'
;FTSETLHYQGQAIEHIQVQLQTLTSPECTIGAILLLVGIEWRMGVRMSAHALLKGLEMLLQLCEKNKYFLSPSVRRGIFWQDLNTAIVTNTNRVMSRATFPEFQWGREAFISEWSILPPGFEKLRAVLGDTTEVLQDIYVLQKYSEALGTRNLELASVHALDNLQACIEARLQESLREWAADDLKTVILLAAYLFTYSLFTSVWNGSAIQLHLSERLYQRLESPAFDGSWETFGPVLLWCTVIGGCLVPRGNARSQHGAILREKCCAIGYRMPLQDCWSDISAILEGFLWSSISFEECGLSFLKEVMLHDHVDIFQYDEEYYSV
;
A
#
# COMPACT_ATOMS: atom_id res chain seq x y z
N PHE A 1 3.81 23.86 -11.53
CA PHE A 1 2.87 24.27 -10.47
C PHE A 1 2.81 25.80 -10.41
N THR A 2 1.65 26.39 -10.08
CA THR A 2 1.35 27.82 -10.26
C THR A 2 1.56 28.64 -8.96
N SER A 3 1.87 29.93 -9.11
CA SER A 3 1.99 30.91 -8.01
C SER A 3 0.75 30.94 -7.08
N GLU A 4 -0.41 30.64 -7.66
CA GLU A 4 -1.70 30.56 -7.01
C GLU A 4 -1.78 29.48 -5.92
N THR A 5 -1.16 28.31 -6.10
CA THR A 5 -1.15 27.24 -5.09
C THR A 5 -0.44 27.68 -3.81
N LEU A 6 0.72 28.33 -3.95
CA LEU A 6 1.51 28.83 -2.82
C LEU A 6 0.78 29.96 -2.09
N HIS A 7 0.06 30.81 -2.83
CA HIS A 7 -0.74 31.88 -2.24
C HIS A 7 -1.85 31.35 -1.32
N TYR A 8 -2.64 30.37 -1.80
CA TYR A 8 -3.71 29.76 -1.01
C TYR A 8 -3.19 28.97 0.19
N GLN A 9 -2.02 28.33 0.07
CA GLN A 9 -1.38 27.67 1.21
C GLN A 9 -1.00 28.66 2.31
N GLY A 10 -0.43 29.81 1.96
CA GLY A 10 -0.08 30.87 2.91
C GLY A 10 -1.32 31.38 3.67
N GLN A 11 -2.40 31.68 2.95
CA GLN A 11 -3.66 32.12 3.56
C GLN A 11 -4.26 31.07 4.51
N ALA A 12 -4.22 29.79 4.14
CA ALA A 12 -4.71 28.71 4.99
C ALA A 12 -3.92 28.62 6.31
N ILE A 13 -2.59 28.77 6.26
CA ILE A 13 -1.73 28.75 7.47
C ILE A 13 -2.06 29.93 8.38
N GLU A 14 -2.21 31.14 7.84
CA GLU A 14 -2.58 32.32 8.64
C GLU A 14 -3.93 32.14 9.33
N HIS A 15 -4.94 31.63 8.61
CA HIS A 15 -6.25 31.35 9.19
C HIS A 15 -6.22 30.27 10.28
N ILE A 16 -5.43 29.20 10.08
CA ILE A 16 -5.22 28.16 11.09
C ILE A 16 -4.59 28.76 12.35
N GLN A 17 -3.58 29.62 12.22
CA GLN A 17 -2.92 30.26 13.37
C GLN A 17 -3.89 31.09 14.21
N VAL A 18 -4.80 31.83 13.56
CA VAL A 18 -5.84 32.61 14.26
C VAL A 18 -6.84 31.68 14.97
N GLN A 19 -7.30 30.61 14.32
CA GLN A 19 -8.26 29.67 14.91
C GLN A 19 -7.67 28.85 16.06
N LEU A 20 -6.37 28.56 16.03
CA LEU A 20 -5.67 27.86 17.11
C LEU A 20 -5.65 28.68 18.41
N GLN A 21 -5.74 30.01 18.33
CA GLN A 21 -5.80 30.88 19.51
C GLN A 21 -7.17 30.84 20.20
N THR A 22 -8.25 30.60 19.44
CA THR A 22 -9.63 30.64 19.94
C THR A 22 -10.24 29.26 20.14
N LEU A 23 -9.73 28.21 19.47
CA LEU A 23 -10.23 26.83 19.48
C LEU A 23 -11.74 26.71 19.24
N THR A 24 -12.32 27.68 18.52
CA THR A 24 -13.77 27.78 18.30
C THR A 24 -14.31 26.68 17.39
N SER A 25 -13.48 26.16 16.47
CA SER A 25 -13.81 25.01 15.62
C SER A 25 -12.57 24.13 15.38
N PRO A 26 -12.25 23.23 16.33
CA PRO A 26 -11.06 22.39 16.23
C PRO A 26 -11.12 21.43 15.04
N GLU A 27 -12.29 20.88 14.71
CA GLU A 27 -12.45 19.95 13.59
C GLU A 27 -12.20 20.59 12.23
N CYS A 28 -12.71 21.81 11.98
CA CYS A 28 -12.42 22.53 10.74
C CYS A 28 -10.93 22.84 10.60
N THR A 29 -10.29 23.23 11.71
CA THR A 29 -8.85 23.53 11.75
C THR A 29 -8.04 22.27 11.45
N ILE A 30 -8.40 21.13 12.06
CA ILE A 30 -7.79 19.82 11.76
C ILE A 30 -7.97 19.47 10.28
N GLY A 31 -9.19 19.61 9.74
CA GLY A 31 -9.47 19.34 8.33
C GLY A 31 -8.58 20.16 7.39
N ALA A 32 -8.39 21.45 7.67
CA ALA A 32 -7.49 22.31 6.90
C ALA A 32 -6.03 21.85 6.98
N ILE A 33 -5.54 21.47 8.18
CA ILE A 33 -4.19 20.92 8.36
C ILE A 33 -4.02 19.62 7.57
N LEU A 34 -4.99 18.70 7.61
CA LEU A 34 -4.92 17.43 6.88
C LEU A 34 -4.84 17.64 5.36
N LEU A 35 -5.61 18.60 4.83
CA LEU A 35 -5.51 18.99 3.42
C LEU A 35 -4.13 19.54 3.08
N LEU A 36 -3.57 20.42 3.92
CA LEU A 36 -2.21 20.96 3.72
C LEU A 36 -1.15 19.85 3.75
N VAL A 37 -1.19 18.93 4.72
CA VAL A 37 -0.30 17.76 4.75
C VAL A 37 -0.39 17.01 3.42
N GLY A 38 -1.61 16.78 2.94
CA GLY A 38 -1.89 16.12 1.66
C GLY A 38 -1.23 16.77 0.45
N ILE A 39 -1.24 18.10 0.41
CA ILE A 39 -0.61 18.88 -0.67
C ILE A 39 0.92 18.84 -0.52
N GLU A 40 1.44 19.13 0.68
CA GLU A 40 2.88 19.21 0.95
C GLU A 40 3.62 17.92 0.61
N TRP A 41 3.07 16.76 0.96
CA TRP A 41 3.76 15.49 0.63
C TRP A 41 3.69 15.17 -0.86
N ARG A 42 2.58 15.48 -1.55
CA ARG A 42 2.47 15.30 -3.02
C ARG A 42 3.44 16.21 -3.77
N MET A 43 3.78 17.36 -3.19
CA MET A 43 4.83 18.25 -3.70
C MET A 43 6.24 17.81 -3.31
N GLY A 44 6.40 16.72 -2.56
CA GLY A 44 7.70 16.24 -2.09
C GLY A 44 8.30 17.07 -0.96
N VAL A 45 7.55 18.00 -0.35
CA VAL A 45 8.01 18.89 0.73
C VAL A 45 7.89 18.17 2.08
N ARG A 46 8.72 17.13 2.26
CA ARG A 46 8.64 16.17 3.38
C ARG A 46 8.71 16.84 4.76
N MET A 47 9.61 17.81 4.93
CA MET A 47 9.82 18.49 6.22
C MET A 47 8.59 19.30 6.65
N SER A 48 7.92 19.94 5.70
CA SER A 48 6.72 20.73 5.94
C SER A 48 5.54 19.83 6.33
N ALA A 49 5.31 18.75 5.56
CA ALA A 49 4.29 17.75 5.89
C ALA A 49 4.49 17.15 7.29
N HIS A 50 5.74 16.83 7.65
CA HIS A 50 6.07 16.31 8.99
C HIS A 50 5.82 17.35 10.10
N ALA A 51 6.20 18.62 9.88
CA ALA A 51 5.96 19.70 10.84
C ALA A 51 4.46 19.94 11.08
N LEU A 52 3.65 19.89 10.02
CA LEU A 52 2.19 19.99 10.12
C LEU A 52 1.59 18.82 10.92
N LEU A 53 2.04 17.59 10.69
CA LEU A 53 1.61 16.42 11.47
C LEU A 53 2.02 16.53 12.95
N LYS A 54 3.21 17.07 13.24
CA LYS A 54 3.64 17.35 14.62
C LYS A 54 2.79 18.43 15.30
N GLY A 55 2.44 19.49 14.57
CA GLY A 55 1.48 20.49 15.04
C GLY A 55 0.10 19.88 15.31
N LEU A 56 -0.34 18.94 14.48
CA LEU A 56 -1.59 18.21 14.66
C LEU A 56 -1.58 17.30 15.90
N GLU A 57 -0.46 16.64 16.19
CA GLU A 57 -0.27 15.87 17.43
C GLU A 57 -0.43 16.78 18.68
N MET A 58 0.17 17.97 18.67
CA MET A 58 0.01 18.94 19.76
C MET A 58 -1.44 19.42 19.88
N LEU A 59 -2.13 19.65 18.77
CA LEU A 59 -3.54 20.05 18.76
C LEU A 59 -4.44 18.94 19.33
N LEU A 60 -4.16 17.67 19.03
CA LEU A 60 -4.87 16.53 19.61
C LEU A 60 -4.73 16.51 21.14
N GLN A 61 -3.51 16.67 21.65
CA GLN A 61 -3.26 16.75 23.09
C GLN A 61 -4.00 17.91 23.76
N LEU A 62 -4.10 19.05 23.07
CA LEU A 62 -4.84 20.22 23.55
C LEU A 62 -6.36 19.99 23.57
N CYS A 63 -6.89 19.36 22.51
CA CYS A 63 -8.29 18.95 22.46
C CYS A 63 -8.63 17.99 23.60
N GLU A 64 -7.79 16.99 23.85
CA GLU A 64 -7.96 16.04 24.94
C GLU A 64 -7.94 16.74 26.32
N LYS A 65 -6.93 17.59 26.55
CA LYS A 65 -6.81 18.38 27.79
C LYS A 65 -8.03 19.25 28.06
N ASN A 66 -8.59 19.83 27.00
CA ASN A 66 -9.78 20.68 27.07
C ASN A 66 -11.11 19.90 26.94
N LYS A 67 -11.05 18.57 26.89
CA LYS A 67 -12.21 17.66 26.76
C LYS A 67 -13.08 17.93 25.52
N TYR A 68 -12.46 18.39 24.43
CA TYR A 68 -13.10 18.44 23.12
C TYR A 68 -13.17 17.04 22.51
N PHE A 69 -14.38 16.55 22.29
CA PHE A 69 -14.62 15.26 21.64
C PHE A 69 -14.57 15.46 20.12
N LEU A 70 -13.53 14.90 19.48
CA LEU A 70 -13.45 14.83 18.02
C LEU A 70 -14.34 13.70 17.52
N SER A 71 -15.04 13.96 16.42
CA SER A 71 -15.84 12.97 15.72
C SER A 71 -14.98 11.81 15.22
N PRO A 72 -15.56 10.59 15.11
CA PRO A 72 -14.85 9.43 14.59
C PRO A 72 -14.26 9.69 13.20
N SER A 73 -14.98 10.38 12.31
CA SER A 73 -14.50 10.70 10.96
C SER A 73 -13.24 11.56 10.95
N VAL A 74 -13.15 12.56 11.83
CA VAL A 74 -11.96 13.40 11.95
C VAL A 74 -10.78 12.57 12.47
N ARG A 75 -10.96 11.79 13.53
CA ARG A 75 -9.91 10.91 14.07
C ARG A 75 -9.40 9.92 13.02
N ARG A 76 -10.31 9.33 12.25
CA ARG A 76 -9.96 8.43 11.14
C ARG A 76 -9.18 9.15 10.04
N GLY A 77 -9.61 10.35 9.66
CA GLY A 77 -8.88 11.18 8.68
C GLY A 77 -7.45 11.49 9.13
N ILE A 78 -7.25 11.77 10.41
CA ILE A 78 -5.92 11.99 10.97
C ILE A 78 -5.05 10.74 10.88
N PHE A 79 -5.56 9.59 11.33
CA PHE A 79 -4.82 8.33 11.28
C PHE A 79 -4.35 7.99 9.87
N TRP A 80 -5.27 8.01 8.91
CA TRP A 80 -4.95 7.66 7.52
C TRP A 80 -3.97 8.66 6.90
N GLN A 81 -4.13 9.95 7.20
CA GLN A 81 -3.20 10.97 6.70
C GLN A 81 -1.78 10.78 7.26
N ASP A 82 -1.64 10.51 8.56
CA ASP A 82 -0.34 10.24 9.19
C ASP A 82 0.32 8.97 8.62
N LEU A 83 -0.43 7.86 8.55
CA LEU A 83 0.05 6.58 8.00
C LEU A 83 0.49 6.72 6.53
N ASN A 84 -0.37 7.28 5.68
CA ASN A 84 -0.10 7.45 4.27
C ASN A 84 1.10 8.40 4.03
N THR A 85 1.18 9.47 4.82
CA THR A 85 2.33 10.39 4.76
C THR A 85 3.61 9.67 5.14
N ALA A 86 3.60 8.85 6.20
CA ALA A 86 4.76 8.08 6.64
C ALA A 86 5.24 7.09 5.57
N ILE A 87 4.31 6.40 4.89
CA ILE A 87 4.62 5.47 3.80
C ILE A 87 5.26 6.20 2.61
N VAL A 88 4.63 7.27 2.12
CA VAL A 88 5.10 7.97 0.91
C VAL A 88 6.40 8.74 1.15
N THR A 89 6.57 9.34 2.33
CA THR A 89 7.79 10.08 2.66
C THR A 89 8.91 9.17 3.16
N ASN A 90 8.63 7.89 3.37
CA ASN A 90 9.50 6.92 4.04
C ASN A 90 10.04 7.49 5.37
N THR A 91 9.13 7.92 6.23
CA THR A 91 9.41 8.44 7.57
C THR A 91 8.68 7.60 8.62
N ASN A 92 8.96 7.86 9.90
CA ASN A 92 8.16 7.32 10.98
C ASN A 92 6.83 8.07 11.04
N ARG A 93 5.77 7.34 11.39
CA ARG A 93 4.53 7.96 11.81
C ARG A 93 4.80 8.94 12.95
N VAL A 94 4.05 10.05 12.94
CA VAL A 94 4.08 11.01 14.02
C VAL A 94 3.25 10.49 15.19
N MET A 95 2.12 9.85 14.91
CA MET A 95 1.18 9.40 15.92
C MET A 95 1.29 7.90 16.15
N SER A 96 1.29 7.51 17.43
CA SER A 96 1.33 6.11 17.84
C SER A 96 -0.01 5.41 17.57
N ARG A 97 0.01 4.08 17.40
CA ARG A 97 -1.20 3.25 17.36
C ARG A 97 -2.06 3.39 18.63
N ALA A 98 -1.47 3.74 19.76
CA ALA A 98 -2.20 3.99 21.02
C ALA A 98 -3.05 5.26 20.99
N THR A 99 -2.75 6.23 20.12
CA THR A 99 -3.53 7.46 19.95
C THR A 99 -4.95 7.17 19.43
N PHE A 100 -5.11 6.06 18.71
CA PHE A 100 -6.36 5.66 18.07
C PHE A 100 -6.74 4.22 18.45
N PRO A 101 -7.23 4.00 19.69
CA PRO A 101 -7.62 2.67 20.17
C PRO A 101 -8.71 2.03 19.31
N GLU A 102 -9.53 2.81 18.61
CA GLU A 102 -10.55 2.29 17.67
C GLU A 102 -9.97 1.48 16.51
N PHE A 103 -8.70 1.67 16.17
CA PHE A 103 -7.98 0.91 15.12
C PHE A 103 -7.12 -0.21 15.68
N GLN A 104 -7.13 -0.42 16.99
CA GLN A 104 -6.48 -1.58 17.56
C GLN A 104 -7.39 -2.77 17.33
N TRP A 105 -6.86 -3.73 16.58
CA TRP A 105 -7.52 -4.99 16.35
C TRP A 105 -6.73 -6.11 17.03
N GLY A 106 -7.46 -7.04 17.63
CA GLY A 106 -6.94 -8.28 18.15
C GLY A 106 -7.69 -9.45 17.53
N ARG A 107 -7.03 -10.61 17.43
CA ARG A 107 -7.66 -11.84 16.94
C ARG A 107 -8.82 -12.21 17.88
N GLU A 108 -10.04 -12.04 17.41
CA GLU A 108 -11.20 -12.55 18.14
C GLU A 108 -11.20 -14.08 18.11
N ALA A 109 -11.71 -14.71 19.17
CA ALA A 109 -11.62 -16.16 19.38
C ALA A 109 -12.25 -17.00 18.26
N PHE A 110 -13.13 -16.43 17.43
CA PHE A 110 -13.79 -17.13 16.32
C PHE A 110 -13.01 -17.11 15.00
N ILE A 111 -11.88 -16.39 14.91
CA ILE A 111 -11.07 -16.27 13.68
C ILE A 111 -9.80 -17.14 13.75
N SER A 112 -9.73 -18.07 14.72
CA SER A 112 -8.57 -18.95 14.89
C SER A 112 -8.30 -19.81 13.66
N GLU A 113 -9.33 -20.19 12.90
CA GLU A 113 -9.23 -21.05 11.72
C GLU A 113 -8.49 -20.38 10.56
N TRP A 114 -8.62 -19.05 10.42
CA TRP A 114 -7.95 -18.30 9.35
C TRP A 114 -6.64 -17.67 9.80
N SER A 115 -6.27 -17.79 11.08
CA SER A 115 -5.02 -17.27 11.62
C SER A 115 -3.82 -18.16 11.27
N ILE A 116 -3.70 -18.54 10.00
CA ILE A 116 -2.67 -19.42 9.45
C ILE A 116 -1.74 -18.65 8.52
N LEU A 117 -0.49 -19.10 8.43
CA LEU A 117 0.46 -18.54 7.46
C LEU A 117 0.16 -19.19 6.11
N PRO A 118 -0.04 -18.42 5.02
CA PRO A 118 -0.27 -19.03 3.71
C PRO A 118 0.87 -20.00 3.33
N PRO A 119 0.56 -21.17 2.75
CA PRO A 119 1.53 -22.24 2.51
C PRO A 119 2.79 -21.83 1.74
N GLY A 120 2.66 -20.87 0.82
CA GLY A 120 3.76 -20.29 0.04
C GLY A 120 4.82 -19.61 0.91
N PHE A 121 4.43 -19.05 2.06
CA PHE A 121 5.35 -18.43 3.02
C PHE A 121 5.95 -19.43 4.03
N GLU A 122 5.46 -20.66 4.13
CA GLU A 122 5.93 -21.61 5.15
C GLU A 122 7.43 -21.92 5.02
N LYS A 123 7.92 -22.06 3.78
CA LYS A 123 9.36 -22.26 3.52
C LYS A 123 10.21 -21.06 3.95
N LEU A 124 9.60 -19.88 4.08
CA LEU A 124 10.25 -18.64 4.49
C LEU A 124 10.02 -18.32 5.97
N ARG A 125 9.30 -19.14 6.73
CA ARG A 125 8.94 -18.86 8.12
C ARG A 125 10.14 -18.45 8.98
N ALA A 126 11.25 -19.17 8.86
CA ALA A 126 12.48 -18.88 9.62
C ALA A 126 13.10 -17.53 9.23
N VAL A 127 13.02 -17.15 7.96
CA VAL A 127 13.50 -15.85 7.48
C VAL A 127 12.58 -14.76 7.97
N LEU A 128 11.27 -14.91 7.76
CA LEU A 128 10.24 -13.93 8.11
C LEU A 128 10.21 -13.65 9.62
N GLY A 129 10.34 -14.68 10.46
CA GLY A 129 10.32 -14.53 11.92
C GLY A 129 9.02 -13.86 12.38
N ASP A 130 9.14 -12.76 13.12
CA ASP A 130 8.00 -12.05 13.71
C ASP A 130 7.08 -11.40 12.66
N THR A 131 7.57 -11.20 11.42
CA THR A 131 6.71 -10.68 10.34
C THR A 131 5.69 -11.71 9.85
N THR A 132 5.77 -12.97 10.28
CA THR A 132 4.76 -13.97 9.95
C THR A 132 3.39 -13.62 10.51
N GLU A 133 3.31 -13.03 11.69
CA GLU A 133 2.04 -12.67 12.32
C GLU A 133 1.24 -11.68 11.47
N VAL A 134 1.90 -10.66 10.93
CA VAL A 134 1.20 -9.66 10.10
C VAL A 134 0.72 -10.29 8.78
N LEU A 135 1.46 -11.23 8.20
CA LEU A 135 1.02 -11.97 7.00
C LEU A 135 -0.20 -12.86 7.28
N GLN A 136 -0.27 -13.49 8.46
CA GLN A 136 -1.44 -14.24 8.90
C GLN A 136 -2.67 -13.32 9.04
N ASP A 137 -2.47 -12.14 9.62
CA ASP A 137 -3.57 -11.19 9.81
C ASP A 137 -4.07 -10.61 8.47
N ILE A 138 -3.19 -10.46 7.47
CA ILE A 138 -3.60 -10.13 6.10
C ILE A 138 -4.42 -11.26 5.47
N TYR A 139 -4.04 -12.51 5.72
CA TYR A 139 -4.80 -13.66 5.24
C TYR A 139 -6.19 -13.74 5.90
N VAL A 140 -6.27 -13.43 7.20
CA VAL A 140 -7.54 -13.25 7.90
C VAL A 140 -8.39 -12.17 7.23
N LEU A 141 -7.81 -10.99 6.96
CA LEU A 141 -8.51 -9.90 6.27
C LEU A 141 -9.00 -10.34 4.88
N GLN A 142 -8.18 -11.08 4.13
CA GLN A 142 -8.57 -11.65 2.84
C GLN A 142 -9.78 -12.56 2.99
N LYS A 143 -9.72 -13.56 3.87
CA LYS A 143 -10.82 -14.52 4.06
C LYS A 143 -12.09 -13.85 4.57
N TYR A 144 -11.94 -12.85 5.44
CA TYR A 144 -13.08 -12.11 5.94
C TYR A 144 -13.75 -11.26 4.84
N SER A 145 -12.95 -10.59 4.00
CA SER A 145 -13.43 -9.86 2.83
C SER A 145 -14.13 -10.80 1.83
N GLU A 146 -13.53 -11.96 1.53
CA GLU A 146 -14.10 -12.98 0.64
C GLU A 146 -15.43 -13.55 1.17
N ALA A 147 -15.51 -13.85 2.47
CA ALA A 147 -16.70 -14.40 3.11
C ALA A 147 -17.89 -13.43 3.10
N LEU A 148 -17.61 -12.14 3.22
CA LEU A 148 -18.62 -11.09 3.14
C LEU A 148 -19.11 -10.85 1.70
N GLY A 149 -18.23 -11.08 0.70
CA GLY A 149 -18.54 -11.00 -0.72
C GLY A 149 -18.98 -9.60 -1.19
N THR A 150 -19.54 -9.52 -2.40
CA THR A 150 -20.05 -8.28 -3.01
C THR A 150 -21.46 -7.88 -2.52
N ARG A 151 -21.95 -8.50 -1.43
CA ARG A 151 -23.30 -8.21 -0.90
C ARG A 151 -23.31 -6.82 -0.28
N ASN A 152 -24.50 -6.21 -0.15
CA ASN A 152 -24.70 -4.95 0.57
C ASN A 152 -24.17 -5.08 2.00
N LEU A 153 -22.90 -4.73 2.18
CA LEU A 153 -22.21 -4.79 3.45
C LEU A 153 -22.91 -3.86 4.43
N GLU A 154 -23.26 -4.39 5.59
CA GLU A 154 -23.70 -3.55 6.69
C GLU A 154 -22.55 -2.60 7.08
N LEU A 155 -22.90 -1.36 7.46
CA LEU A 155 -21.93 -0.34 7.84
C LEU A 155 -20.96 -0.83 8.94
N ALA A 156 -21.44 -1.69 9.84
CA ALA A 156 -20.63 -2.30 10.89
C ALA A 156 -19.52 -3.19 10.33
N SER A 157 -19.81 -4.03 9.33
CA SER A 157 -18.84 -4.89 8.67
C SER A 157 -17.79 -4.07 7.89
N VAL A 158 -18.22 -2.98 7.25
CA VAL A 158 -17.30 -2.04 6.58
C VAL A 158 -16.33 -1.41 7.57
N HIS A 159 -16.82 -0.94 8.71
CA HIS A 159 -15.96 -0.36 9.75
C HIS A 159 -15.02 -1.40 10.37
N ALA A 160 -15.47 -2.64 10.56
CA ALA A 160 -14.63 -3.72 11.09
C ALA A 160 -13.47 -4.05 10.14
N LEU A 161 -13.75 -4.19 8.84
CA LEU A 161 -12.73 -4.44 7.81
C LEU A 161 -11.74 -3.28 7.71
N ASP A 162 -12.24 -2.06 7.72
CA ASP A 162 -11.37 -0.89 7.68
C ASP A 162 -10.48 -0.79 8.94
N ASN A 163 -11.01 -1.05 10.13
CA ASN A 163 -10.21 -1.03 11.36
C ASN A 163 -9.14 -2.13 11.35
N LEU A 164 -9.48 -3.33 10.84
CA LEU A 164 -8.53 -4.42 10.65
C LEU A 164 -7.43 -4.03 9.65
N GLN A 165 -7.81 -3.47 8.50
CA GLN A 165 -6.88 -2.97 7.49
C GLN A 165 -5.96 -1.88 8.06
N ALA A 166 -6.51 -0.89 8.77
CA ALA A 166 -5.76 0.15 9.46
C ALA A 166 -4.72 -0.42 10.44
N CYS A 167 -5.12 -1.42 11.24
CA CYS A 167 -4.24 -2.08 12.19
C CYS A 167 -3.06 -2.78 11.51
N ILE A 168 -3.35 -3.55 10.47
CA ILE A 168 -2.37 -4.30 9.68
C ILE A 168 -1.41 -3.34 8.97
N GLU A 169 -1.93 -2.35 8.27
CA GLU A 169 -1.12 -1.39 7.52
C GLU A 169 -0.20 -0.58 8.42
N ALA A 170 -0.66 -0.16 9.61
CA ALA A 170 0.21 0.49 10.58
C ALA A 170 1.36 -0.41 11.03
N ARG A 171 1.12 -1.71 11.25
CA ARG A 171 2.17 -2.69 11.60
C ARG A 171 3.11 -2.98 10.44
N LEU A 172 2.60 -3.06 9.21
CA LEU A 172 3.42 -3.20 8.01
C LEU A 172 4.33 -1.98 7.83
N GLN A 173 3.83 -0.77 8.06
CA GLN A 173 4.63 0.45 8.00
C GLN A 173 5.78 0.40 9.01
N GLU A 174 5.51 0.01 10.25
CA GLU A 174 6.54 -0.17 11.29
C GLU A 174 7.57 -1.25 10.89
N SER A 175 7.09 -2.41 10.41
CA SER A 175 7.93 -3.54 10.00
C SER A 175 8.83 -3.19 8.80
N LEU A 176 8.32 -2.46 7.81
CA LEU A 176 9.09 -2.00 6.65
C LEU A 176 10.27 -1.10 7.04
N ARG A 177 10.18 -0.41 8.19
CA ARG A 177 11.25 0.43 8.72
C ARG A 177 12.28 -0.40 9.46
N GLU A 178 11.82 -1.29 10.32
CA GLU A 178 12.68 -2.18 11.10
C GLU A 178 13.55 -3.06 10.18
N TRP A 179 12.95 -3.61 9.13
CA TRP A 179 13.59 -4.57 8.23
C TRP A 179 14.10 -3.96 6.93
N ALA A 180 14.28 -2.63 6.87
CA ALA A 180 14.65 -1.92 5.64
C ALA A 180 15.99 -2.36 5.00
N ALA A 181 16.84 -3.02 5.78
CA ALA A 181 18.14 -3.57 5.34
C ALA A 181 18.04 -5.02 4.84
N ASP A 182 16.95 -5.73 5.12
CA ASP A 182 16.69 -7.09 4.64
C ASP A 182 15.85 -7.00 3.36
N ASP A 183 16.49 -7.22 2.21
CA ASP A 183 15.85 -7.05 0.92
C ASP A 183 14.68 -8.03 0.72
N LEU A 184 14.82 -9.30 1.12
CA LEU A 184 13.78 -10.32 0.94
C LEU A 184 12.55 -10.01 1.79
N LYS A 185 12.74 -9.66 3.07
CA LYS A 185 11.62 -9.19 3.90
C LYS A 185 10.99 -7.94 3.33
N THR A 186 11.81 -6.99 2.87
CA THR A 186 11.32 -5.71 2.36
C THR A 186 10.43 -5.91 1.14
N VAL A 187 10.81 -6.74 0.15
CA VAL A 187 9.95 -6.99 -1.02
C VAL A 187 8.65 -7.69 -0.64
N ILE A 188 8.70 -8.65 0.28
CA ILE A 188 7.51 -9.35 0.76
C ILE A 188 6.57 -8.40 1.48
N LEU A 189 7.10 -7.56 2.37
CA LEU A 189 6.30 -6.60 3.14
C LEU A 189 5.73 -5.48 2.24
N LEU A 190 6.45 -5.03 1.22
CA LEU A 190 5.95 -4.05 0.25
C LEU A 190 4.80 -4.62 -0.58
N ALA A 191 4.96 -5.84 -1.10
CA ALA A 191 3.89 -6.54 -1.82
C ALA A 191 2.69 -6.81 -0.91
N ALA A 192 2.92 -7.24 0.32
CA ALA A 192 1.87 -7.47 1.32
C ALA A 192 1.12 -6.18 1.67
N TYR A 193 1.81 -5.04 1.78
CA TYR A 193 1.19 -3.74 1.96
C TYR A 193 0.32 -3.38 0.76
N LEU A 194 0.87 -3.45 -0.46
CA LEU A 194 0.14 -3.14 -1.68
C LEU A 194 -1.12 -4.00 -1.85
N PHE A 195 -1.01 -5.30 -1.54
CA PHE A 195 -2.13 -6.23 -1.49
C PHE A 195 -3.19 -5.78 -0.48
N THR A 196 -2.79 -5.55 0.77
CA THR A 196 -3.67 -5.13 1.87
C THR A 196 -4.45 -3.86 1.52
N TYR A 197 -3.73 -2.87 0.99
CA TYR A 197 -4.28 -1.58 0.59
C TYR A 197 -5.33 -1.70 -0.52
N SER A 198 -5.22 -2.72 -1.37
CA SER A 198 -6.08 -2.94 -2.54
C SER A 198 -7.22 -3.94 -2.31
N LEU A 199 -7.27 -4.59 -1.14
CA LEU A 199 -8.10 -5.76 -0.89
C LEU A 199 -9.59 -5.44 -0.66
N PHE A 200 -9.88 -4.36 0.07
CA PHE A 200 -11.25 -4.11 0.54
C PHE A 200 -11.97 -2.99 -0.20
N THR A 201 -11.28 -1.91 -0.58
CA THR A 201 -11.94 -0.72 -1.11
C THR A 201 -11.33 -0.26 -2.43
N SER A 202 -12.20 -0.12 -3.44
CA SER A 202 -11.83 0.42 -4.74
C SER A 202 -11.67 1.95 -4.74
N VAL A 203 -12.04 2.63 -3.64
CA VAL A 203 -11.89 4.09 -3.49
C VAL A 203 -10.44 4.51 -3.63
N TRP A 204 -9.50 3.62 -3.29
CA TRP A 204 -8.08 3.90 -3.37
C TRP A 204 -7.41 3.43 -4.65
N ASN A 205 -8.17 2.85 -5.60
CA ASN A 205 -7.63 2.41 -6.88
C ASN A 205 -7.07 3.58 -7.68
N GLY A 206 -5.83 3.43 -8.14
CA GLY A 206 -5.10 4.49 -8.84
C GLY A 206 -4.64 5.62 -7.93
N SER A 207 -4.68 5.43 -6.60
CA SER A 207 -4.06 6.37 -5.68
C SER A 207 -2.53 6.39 -5.85
N ALA A 208 -1.93 7.54 -5.56
CA ALA A 208 -0.49 7.71 -5.58
C ALA A 208 0.25 6.75 -4.61
N ILE A 209 -0.45 6.19 -3.61
CA ILE A 209 0.13 5.25 -2.65
C ILE A 209 0.40 3.89 -3.30
N GLN A 210 -0.54 3.35 -4.08
CA GLN A 210 -0.33 2.08 -4.80
C GLN A 210 0.85 2.19 -5.77
N LEU A 211 0.90 3.28 -6.54
CA LEU A 211 2.02 3.56 -7.44
C LEU A 211 3.35 3.66 -6.68
N HIS A 212 3.39 4.42 -5.58
CA HIS A 212 4.59 4.57 -4.78
C HIS A 212 5.09 3.24 -4.17
N LEU A 213 4.18 2.40 -3.66
CA LEU A 213 4.52 1.08 -3.13
C LEU A 213 5.03 0.15 -4.24
N SER A 214 4.38 0.15 -5.40
CA SER A 214 4.78 -0.64 -6.57
C SER A 214 6.16 -0.24 -7.11
N GLU A 215 6.45 1.07 -7.20
CA GLU A 215 7.75 1.58 -7.63
C GLU A 215 8.85 1.21 -6.63
N ARG A 216 8.59 1.32 -5.32
CA ARG A 216 9.52 0.88 -4.28
C ARG A 216 9.76 -0.62 -4.33
N LEU A 217 8.72 -1.40 -4.59
CA LEU A 217 8.83 -2.84 -4.75
C LEU A 217 9.72 -3.18 -5.94
N TYR A 218 9.47 -2.56 -7.10
CA TYR A 218 10.31 -2.71 -8.30
C TYR A 218 11.78 -2.41 -8.01
N GLN A 219 12.08 -1.25 -7.39
CA GLN A 219 13.45 -0.86 -7.03
C GLN A 219 14.17 -1.89 -6.15
N ARG A 220 13.43 -2.57 -5.27
CA ARG A 220 13.99 -3.60 -4.39
C ARG A 220 14.14 -4.95 -5.09
N LEU A 221 13.21 -5.32 -5.98
CA LEU A 221 13.33 -6.54 -6.78
C LEU A 221 14.54 -6.51 -7.73
N GLU A 222 14.91 -5.32 -8.21
CA GLU A 222 16.11 -5.06 -9.01
C GLU A 222 17.41 -4.92 -8.19
N SER A 223 17.35 -5.12 -6.86
CA SER A 223 18.53 -5.05 -6.02
C SER A 223 19.55 -6.13 -6.43
N PRO A 224 20.84 -5.80 -6.59
CA PRO A 224 21.91 -6.78 -6.84
C PRO A 224 22.00 -7.86 -5.75
N ALA A 225 21.42 -7.61 -4.57
CA ALA A 225 21.34 -8.60 -3.49
C ALA A 225 20.61 -9.89 -3.91
N PHE A 226 19.79 -9.85 -4.96
CA PHE A 226 19.06 -11.01 -5.46
C PHE A 226 19.71 -11.68 -6.67
N ASP A 227 20.89 -11.26 -7.11
CA ASP A 227 21.59 -11.87 -8.24
C ASP A 227 21.78 -13.38 -8.00
N GLY A 228 21.18 -14.21 -8.86
CA GLY A 228 21.16 -15.67 -8.74
C GLY A 228 20.25 -16.26 -7.66
N SER A 229 19.73 -15.44 -6.73
CA SER A 229 18.88 -15.91 -5.62
C SER A 229 17.45 -16.26 -6.07
N TRP A 230 16.99 -15.69 -7.19
CA TRP A 230 15.63 -15.91 -7.69
C TRP A 230 15.36 -17.34 -8.17
N GLU A 231 16.38 -18.15 -8.45
CA GLU A 231 16.19 -19.58 -8.70
C GLU A 231 15.64 -20.30 -7.46
N THR A 232 16.03 -19.84 -6.27
CA THR A 232 15.55 -20.38 -4.98
C THR A 232 14.20 -19.77 -4.59
N PHE A 233 14.00 -18.48 -4.88
CA PHE A 233 12.81 -17.71 -4.47
C PHE A 233 11.82 -17.43 -5.61
N GLY A 234 11.83 -18.23 -6.68
CA GLY A 234 11.02 -18.01 -7.89
C GLY A 234 9.53 -17.79 -7.62
N PRO A 235 8.85 -18.60 -6.79
CA PRO A 235 7.44 -18.38 -6.45
C PRO A 235 7.17 -17.03 -5.75
N VAL A 236 8.11 -16.57 -4.93
CA VAL A 236 8.02 -15.29 -4.20
C VAL A 236 8.21 -14.13 -5.16
N LEU A 237 9.19 -14.25 -6.07
CA LEU A 237 9.40 -13.28 -7.16
C LEU A 237 8.13 -13.14 -7.99
N LEU A 238 7.56 -14.27 -8.44
CA LEU A 238 6.32 -14.29 -9.21
C LEU A 238 5.20 -13.56 -8.48
N TRP A 239 4.99 -13.90 -7.21
CA TRP A 239 3.96 -13.26 -6.39
C TRP A 239 4.20 -11.75 -6.23
N CYS A 240 5.41 -11.33 -5.88
CA CYS A 240 5.75 -9.91 -5.71
C CYS A 240 5.53 -9.12 -7.01
N THR A 241 6.00 -9.65 -8.14
CA THR A 241 5.94 -8.94 -9.42
C THR A 241 4.52 -8.88 -9.98
N VAL A 242 3.72 -9.95 -9.80
CA VAL A 242 2.29 -9.91 -10.15
C VAL A 242 1.56 -8.88 -9.30
N ILE A 243 1.71 -8.91 -7.97
CA ILE A 243 1.09 -7.93 -7.06
C ILE A 243 1.52 -6.50 -7.41
N GLY A 244 2.82 -6.29 -7.65
CA GLY A 244 3.39 -5.00 -8.01
C GLY A 244 2.85 -4.42 -9.32
N GLY A 245 2.59 -5.28 -10.32
CA GLY A 245 2.11 -4.86 -11.64
C GLY A 245 0.59 -4.79 -11.78
N CYS A 246 -0.16 -5.75 -11.21
CA CYS A 246 -1.59 -5.86 -11.47
C CYS A 246 -2.46 -4.90 -10.64
N LEU A 247 -1.97 -4.48 -9.47
CA LEU A 247 -2.70 -3.61 -8.53
C LEU A 247 -2.44 -2.12 -8.75
N VAL A 248 -1.76 -1.75 -9.83
CA VAL A 248 -1.55 -0.36 -10.23
C VAL A 248 -2.13 -0.06 -11.62
N PRO A 249 -2.49 1.21 -11.90
CA PRO A 249 -2.89 1.62 -13.24
C PRO A 249 -1.81 1.32 -14.29
N ARG A 250 -2.23 1.27 -15.56
CA ARG A 250 -1.30 1.21 -16.69
C ARG A 250 -0.34 2.39 -16.67
N GLY A 251 0.92 2.12 -16.94
CA GLY A 251 2.00 3.10 -16.90
C GLY A 251 3.34 2.46 -16.58
N ASN A 252 4.33 3.31 -16.28
CA ASN A 252 5.72 2.89 -16.11
C ASN A 252 5.90 1.79 -15.06
N ALA A 253 5.32 1.96 -13.86
CA ALA A 253 5.44 0.98 -12.77
C ALA A 253 4.96 -0.41 -13.19
N ARG A 254 3.80 -0.51 -13.84
CA ARG A 254 3.26 -1.77 -14.36
C ARG A 254 4.16 -2.39 -15.42
N SER A 255 4.65 -1.60 -16.37
CA SER A 255 5.56 -2.07 -17.42
C SER A 255 6.89 -2.58 -16.87
N GLN A 256 7.41 -1.94 -15.82
CA GLN A 256 8.63 -2.32 -15.12
C GLN A 256 8.51 -3.69 -14.45
N HIS A 257 7.41 -3.95 -13.73
CA HIS A 257 7.12 -5.30 -13.21
C HIS A 257 6.96 -6.32 -14.33
N GLY A 258 6.32 -5.96 -15.43
CA GLY A 258 6.26 -6.81 -16.62
C GLY A 258 7.64 -7.17 -17.18
N ALA A 259 8.58 -6.22 -17.21
CA ALA A 259 9.95 -6.46 -17.67
C ALA A 259 10.68 -7.48 -16.77
N ILE A 260 10.56 -7.37 -15.44
CA ILE A 260 11.12 -8.35 -14.50
C ILE A 260 10.57 -9.75 -14.79
N LEU A 261 9.25 -9.89 -14.98
CA LEU A 261 8.65 -11.19 -15.29
C LEU A 261 9.18 -11.77 -16.60
N ARG A 262 9.37 -10.96 -17.64
CA ARG A 262 9.95 -11.43 -18.91
C ARG A 262 11.39 -11.89 -18.73
N GLU A 263 12.23 -11.06 -18.10
CA GLU A 263 13.65 -11.36 -17.93
C GLU A 263 13.87 -12.59 -17.06
N LYS A 264 13.11 -12.73 -15.98
CA LYS A 264 13.25 -13.81 -15.00
C LYS A 264 12.30 -14.99 -15.26
N CYS A 265 11.52 -14.98 -16.33
CA CYS A 265 10.52 -16.02 -16.66
C CYS A 265 11.12 -17.43 -16.63
N CYS A 266 12.29 -17.59 -17.25
CA CYS A 266 13.04 -18.85 -17.28
C CYS A 266 13.50 -19.30 -15.89
N ALA A 267 13.91 -18.37 -15.01
CA ALA A 267 14.32 -18.67 -13.65
C ALA A 267 13.13 -19.11 -12.76
N ILE A 268 11.91 -18.66 -13.11
CA ILE A 268 10.66 -19.08 -12.45
C ILE A 268 10.14 -20.41 -13.04
N GLY A 269 10.78 -20.93 -14.10
CA GLY A 269 10.48 -22.24 -14.67
C GLY A 269 9.46 -22.24 -15.81
N TYR A 270 9.02 -21.06 -16.27
CA TYR A 270 8.08 -20.95 -17.38
C TYR A 270 8.82 -20.79 -18.71
N ARG A 271 8.43 -21.62 -19.70
CA ARG A 271 8.97 -21.60 -21.08
C ARG A 271 7.90 -21.32 -22.14
N MET A 272 6.65 -21.18 -21.71
CA MET A 272 5.48 -20.88 -22.54
C MET A 272 4.97 -19.47 -22.22
N PRO A 273 4.13 -18.85 -23.06
CA PRO A 273 3.54 -17.55 -22.77
C PRO A 273 2.81 -17.59 -21.41
N LEU A 274 3.06 -16.60 -20.55
CA LEU A 274 2.58 -16.63 -19.16
C LEU A 274 1.05 -16.68 -19.06
N GLN A 275 0.29 -16.13 -20.02
CA GLN A 275 -1.18 -16.24 -19.98
C GLN A 275 -1.68 -17.67 -20.15
N ASP A 276 -0.96 -18.51 -20.91
CA ASP A 276 -1.35 -19.90 -21.14
C ASP A 276 -1.08 -20.74 -19.90
N CYS A 277 -0.20 -20.25 -19.02
CA CYS A 277 0.12 -20.81 -17.71
C CYS A 277 -0.69 -20.19 -16.56
N TRP A 278 -1.77 -19.43 -16.84
CA TRP A 278 -2.52 -18.72 -15.81
C TRP A 278 -3.00 -19.64 -14.68
N SER A 279 -3.48 -20.84 -15.00
CA SER A 279 -3.92 -21.80 -13.98
C SER A 279 -2.79 -22.17 -13.00
N ASP A 280 -1.58 -22.37 -13.51
CA ASP A 280 -0.42 -22.70 -12.67
C ASP A 280 0.04 -21.48 -11.87
N ILE A 281 0.06 -20.30 -12.50
CA ILE A 281 0.42 -19.04 -11.84
C ILE A 281 -0.57 -18.74 -10.72
N SER A 282 -1.87 -18.80 -10.99
CA SER A 282 -2.93 -18.55 -10.00
C SER A 282 -2.81 -19.50 -8.81
N ALA A 283 -2.53 -20.80 -9.05
CA ALA A 283 -2.28 -21.76 -7.97
C ALA A 283 -1.06 -21.38 -7.10
N ILE A 284 0.01 -20.83 -7.70
CA ILE A 284 1.15 -20.31 -6.94
C ILE A 284 0.73 -19.08 -6.13
N LEU A 285 0.03 -18.12 -6.75
CA LEU A 285 -0.42 -16.89 -6.09
C LEU A 285 -1.34 -17.20 -4.90
N GLU A 286 -2.28 -18.13 -5.04
CA GLU A 286 -3.18 -18.62 -3.98
C GLU A 286 -2.43 -19.30 -2.83
N GLY A 287 -1.23 -19.84 -3.09
CA GLY A 287 -0.33 -20.30 -2.04
C GLY A 287 0.19 -19.17 -1.15
N PHE A 288 0.26 -17.95 -1.66
CA PHE A 288 0.64 -16.74 -0.93
C PHE A 288 -0.60 -15.93 -0.53
N LEU A 289 -0.57 -14.61 -0.70
CA LEU A 289 -1.73 -13.73 -0.51
C LEU A 289 -2.31 -13.39 -1.88
N TRP A 290 -3.44 -13.99 -2.21
CA TRP A 290 -4.15 -13.77 -3.47
C TRP A 290 -5.63 -14.11 -3.31
N SER A 291 -6.49 -13.20 -3.75
CA SER A 291 -7.93 -13.42 -3.83
C SER A 291 -8.32 -13.52 -5.31
N SER A 292 -8.64 -14.73 -5.76
CA SER A 292 -9.21 -14.95 -7.11
C SER A 292 -10.60 -14.31 -7.24
N ILE A 293 -11.27 -13.98 -6.14
CA ILE A 293 -12.52 -13.20 -6.19
C ILE A 293 -12.24 -11.73 -6.54
N SER A 294 -11.18 -11.15 -5.98
CA SER A 294 -10.89 -9.72 -6.07
C SER A 294 -9.97 -9.36 -7.23
N PHE A 295 -9.03 -10.25 -7.60
CA PHE A 295 -7.87 -9.89 -8.42
C PHE A 295 -7.65 -10.74 -9.66
N GLU A 296 -8.50 -11.74 -9.94
CA GLU A 296 -8.38 -12.61 -11.12
C GLU A 296 -8.29 -11.80 -12.43
N GLU A 297 -9.21 -10.85 -12.62
CA GLU A 297 -9.28 -10.06 -13.84
C GLU A 297 -8.04 -9.16 -14.02
N CYS A 298 -7.59 -8.49 -12.96
CA CYS A 298 -6.44 -7.60 -13.05
C CYS A 298 -5.13 -8.38 -13.23
N GLY A 299 -4.99 -9.55 -12.59
CA GLY A 299 -3.86 -10.46 -12.77
C GLY A 299 -3.76 -10.97 -14.20
N LEU A 300 -4.86 -11.49 -14.75
CA LEU A 300 -4.92 -11.97 -16.13
C LEU A 300 -4.67 -10.84 -17.14
N SER A 301 -5.25 -9.65 -16.91
CA SER A 301 -5.01 -8.47 -17.74
C SER A 301 -3.53 -8.06 -17.71
N PHE A 302 -2.88 -8.11 -16.56
CA PHE A 302 -1.46 -7.79 -16.45
C PHE A 302 -0.62 -8.76 -17.26
N LEU A 303 -0.78 -10.08 -17.09
CA LEU A 303 0.02 -11.06 -17.82
C LEU A 303 -0.16 -11.00 -19.34
N LYS A 304 -1.38 -10.74 -19.83
CA LYS A 304 -1.63 -10.51 -21.25
C LYS A 304 -0.82 -9.32 -21.80
N GLU A 305 -0.73 -8.23 -21.03
CA GLU A 305 0.07 -7.06 -21.42
C GLU A 305 1.57 -7.36 -21.40
N VAL A 306 2.05 -8.15 -20.44
CA VAL A 306 3.46 -8.54 -20.37
C VAL A 306 3.93 -9.22 -21.66
N MET A 307 3.08 -10.05 -22.29
CA MET A 307 3.40 -10.77 -23.52
C MET A 307 3.17 -9.95 -24.81
N LEU A 308 2.28 -8.96 -24.80
CA LEU A 308 2.07 -8.09 -25.97
C LEU A 308 3.30 -7.20 -26.27
N HIS A 309 4.10 -6.89 -25.27
CA HIS A 309 5.34 -6.12 -25.44
C HIS A 309 6.46 -6.89 -26.17
N ASP A 310 6.39 -8.22 -26.30
CA ASP A 310 7.35 -9.00 -27.11
C ASP A 310 7.20 -8.74 -28.62
N HIS A 311 6.10 -8.14 -29.06
CA HIS A 311 5.84 -7.83 -30.47
C HIS A 311 6.13 -6.38 -30.87
N VAL A 312 6.45 -5.49 -29.93
CA VAL A 312 6.70 -4.07 -30.23
C VAL A 312 8.19 -3.78 -30.42
N ASP A 313 9.09 -4.58 -29.84
CA ASP A 313 10.55 -4.41 -29.99
C ASP A 313 11.11 -4.98 -31.31
N ILE A 314 10.25 -5.47 -32.23
CA ILE A 314 10.64 -5.91 -33.58
C ILE A 314 10.46 -4.79 -34.64
N PHE A 315 9.77 -3.70 -34.32
CA PHE A 315 9.76 -2.52 -35.18
C PHE A 315 10.71 -1.47 -34.63
N GLN A 316 11.98 -1.59 -35.06
CA GLN A 316 12.93 -0.50 -35.09
C GLN A 316 12.26 0.79 -35.55
N TYR A 317 12.57 1.88 -34.83
CA TYR A 317 12.83 3.21 -35.36
C TYR A 317 12.48 3.40 -36.85
N ASP A 318 11.33 4.02 -37.10
CA ASP A 318 11.25 5.01 -38.18
C ASP A 318 11.08 6.38 -37.51
N GLU A 319 12.21 7.08 -37.39
CA GLU A 319 12.23 8.53 -37.37
C GLU A 319 11.57 9.02 -38.66
N GLU A 320 10.36 9.55 -38.57
CA GLU A 320 9.89 10.69 -39.36
C GLU A 320 8.42 10.94 -39.04
N TYR A 321 8.13 12.16 -38.60
CA TYR A 321 6.88 12.93 -38.73
C TYR A 321 6.62 13.71 -37.46
N TYR A 322 7.28 14.86 -37.33
CA TYR A 322 6.64 16.15 -37.02
C TYR A 322 7.61 17.27 -37.40
N SER A 323 7.74 17.49 -38.71
CA SER A 323 8.08 18.79 -39.27
C SER A 323 6.80 19.37 -39.89
N VAL A 324 6.26 20.40 -39.26
CA VAL A 324 5.72 21.68 -39.76
C VAL A 324 4.91 22.31 -38.64
#